data_AF-A0A4Q5Y558-F1
#
_entry.id   AF-A0A4Q5Y558-F1
#
_cell.length_a   1.000
_cell.length_b   1.000
_cell.length_c   1.000
_cell.angle_alpha   90.00
_cell.angle_beta   90.00
_cell.angle_gamma   90.00
#
_symmetry.space_group_name_H-M   'P 1'
#
loop_
_entity.id
_entity.type
_entity.pdbx_description
1 polymer ?
#
loop_
_entity_poly.entity_id
_entity_poly.type
_entity_poly.pdbx_seq_one_letter_code
_entity_poly.pdbx_strand_id
1 'polypeptide(L)'
;MNVLSSAEFAEFGRDASNNAYLDNVAGANINDPNSIRPSSFLRYRYPRGEVLPWFDFQDPAKIAAMPDYNYQDRIFRSAMMNSYQLSFSGGSEKTRYSVSGGYLNQEGILKGSNLKRYTVRANLESEILPRLKVGVNLIPTYRIRDEVKADGHWADNGVINAALSALPMAPIYAADGVTYSSQTELAPAYNYPGVTNPIANITELHSKLNTANVLANAFAEYGIMKDLKYRASGNVSFTSNRRNSYRTSRMPLNQILPPSVATGTAFSDQSVGWLFNQTLEYNKELGDDHSLGVLVGMESTRNSQQSSSASGSAFPNDLVETLNASANGSTTTATSSLVENSTVSYFA
;
A
#
# COMPACT_ATOMS: atom_id res chain seq x y z
N MET A 1 -16.03 1.40 16.40
CA MET A 1 -16.04 0.67 17.68
C MET A 1 -15.18 1.50 18.62
N ASN A 2 -15.75 1.95 19.73
CA ASN A 2 -14.99 2.74 20.70
C ASN A 2 -14.01 1.81 21.42
N VAL A 3 -12.75 2.23 21.54
CA VAL A 3 -11.77 1.58 22.42
C VAL A 3 -12.04 2.00 23.86
N LEU A 4 -11.60 1.19 24.82
CA LEU A 4 -11.67 1.53 26.24
C LEU A 4 -10.89 2.81 26.50
N SER A 5 -11.39 3.67 27.38
CA SER A 5 -10.61 4.73 28.01
C SER A 5 -9.54 4.16 28.93
N SER A 6 -8.60 5.00 29.39
CA SER A 6 -7.58 4.57 30.35
C SER A 6 -8.17 4.04 31.66
N ALA A 7 -9.27 4.63 32.14
CA ALA A 7 -9.95 4.20 33.36
C ALA A 7 -10.65 2.83 33.18
N GLU A 8 -11.40 2.67 32.09
CA GLU A 8 -12.07 1.40 31.77
C GLU A 8 -11.06 0.28 31.52
N PHE A 9 -9.93 0.59 30.84
CA PHE A 9 -8.85 -0.36 30.65
C PHE A 9 -8.21 -0.76 31.98
N ALA A 10 -7.97 0.19 32.88
CA ALA A 10 -7.38 -0.07 34.19
C ALA A 10 -8.27 -0.98 35.04
N GLU A 11 -9.57 -0.69 35.08
CA GLU A 11 -10.58 -1.51 35.75
C GLU A 11 -10.63 -2.91 35.15
N PHE A 12 -10.77 -3.04 33.83
CA PHE A 12 -10.81 -4.32 33.15
C PHE A 12 -9.54 -5.16 33.41
N GLY A 13 -8.36 -4.56 33.28
CA GLY A 13 -7.08 -5.23 33.48
C GLY A 13 -6.87 -5.72 34.92
N ARG A 14 -7.29 -4.90 35.89
CA ARG A 14 -7.27 -5.25 37.32
C ARG A 14 -8.23 -6.42 37.60
N ASP A 15 -9.46 -6.33 37.15
CA ASP A 15 -10.50 -7.31 37.46
C ASP A 15 -10.22 -8.65 36.78
N ALA A 16 -9.81 -8.64 35.51
CA ALA A 16 -9.40 -9.84 34.79
C ALA A 16 -8.22 -10.54 35.48
N SER A 17 -7.20 -9.78 35.89
CA SER A 17 -6.03 -10.33 36.57
C SER A 17 -6.34 -10.87 37.96
N ASN A 18 -7.22 -10.21 38.72
CA ASN A 18 -7.62 -10.65 40.04
C ASN A 18 -8.51 -11.89 39.98
N ASN A 19 -9.48 -11.94 39.07
CA ASN A 19 -10.32 -13.12 38.88
C ASN A 19 -9.48 -14.35 38.50
N ALA A 20 -8.59 -14.21 37.51
CA ALA A 20 -7.68 -15.28 37.14
C ALA A 20 -6.75 -15.72 38.29
N TYR A 21 -6.34 -14.81 39.18
CA TYR A 21 -5.53 -15.16 40.35
C TYR A 21 -6.31 -15.98 41.38
N LEU A 22 -7.52 -15.52 41.74
CA LEU A 22 -8.38 -16.19 42.71
C LEU A 22 -8.82 -17.58 42.23
N ASP A 23 -9.09 -17.73 40.93
CA ASP A 23 -9.52 -19.01 40.36
C ASP A 23 -8.42 -20.07 40.34
N ASN A 24 -7.15 -19.66 40.20
CA ASN A 24 -6.03 -20.58 39.99
C ASN A 24 -5.16 -20.80 41.25
N VAL A 25 -5.29 -19.97 42.28
CA VAL A 25 -4.45 -20.03 43.48
C VAL A 25 -5.32 -20.12 44.73
N ALA A 26 -5.38 -21.32 45.31
CA ALA A 26 -6.13 -21.55 46.53
C ALA A 26 -5.62 -20.66 47.68
N GLY A 27 -6.53 -19.94 48.34
CA GLY A 27 -6.19 -19.02 49.42
C GLY A 27 -5.62 -17.67 48.97
N ALA A 28 -5.60 -17.37 47.68
CA ALA A 28 -5.17 -16.08 47.15
C ALA A 28 -6.00 -14.90 47.67
N ASN A 29 -5.34 -13.75 47.81
CA ASN A 29 -5.96 -12.48 48.15
C ASN A 29 -5.74 -11.46 47.03
N ILE A 30 -6.75 -10.64 46.72
CA ILE A 30 -6.63 -9.61 45.67
C ILE A 30 -5.54 -8.58 46.00
N ASN A 31 -5.21 -8.43 47.28
CA ASN A 31 -4.19 -7.49 47.76
C ASN A 31 -2.77 -8.06 47.67
N ASP A 32 -2.60 -9.34 47.34
CA ASP A 32 -1.29 -9.95 47.16
C ASP A 32 -0.48 -9.23 46.06
N PRO A 33 0.82 -8.93 46.31
CA PRO A 33 1.67 -8.19 45.38
C PRO A 33 1.98 -9.02 44.13
N ASN A 34 2.36 -8.36 43.03
CA ASN A 34 2.69 -9.07 41.78
C ASN A 34 3.89 -10.03 41.93
N SER A 35 4.77 -9.79 42.90
CA SER A 35 5.96 -10.61 43.18
C SER A 35 5.64 -12.05 43.58
N ILE A 36 4.46 -12.31 44.14
CA ILE A 36 4.04 -13.66 44.57
C ILE A 36 3.00 -14.30 43.66
N ARG A 37 2.46 -13.56 42.68
CA ARG A 37 1.49 -14.09 41.72
C ARG A 37 2.22 -14.98 40.70
N PRO A 38 1.75 -16.19 40.36
CA PRO A 38 2.40 -17.03 39.34
C PRO A 38 2.40 -16.38 37.96
N SER A 39 3.44 -16.59 37.16
CA SER A 39 3.54 -16.04 35.79
C SER A 39 3.03 -16.99 34.70
N SER A 40 2.72 -18.24 35.05
CA SER A 40 2.28 -19.28 34.10
C SER A 40 0.96 -18.96 33.40
N PHE A 41 0.03 -18.29 34.10
CA PHE A 41 -1.26 -17.83 33.55
C PHE A 41 -1.48 -16.30 33.71
N LEU A 42 -0.69 -15.63 34.54
CA LEU A 42 -0.65 -14.16 34.66
C LEU A 42 0.68 -13.64 34.12
N ARG A 43 0.95 -13.93 32.85
CA ARG A 43 2.16 -13.46 32.17
C ARG A 43 2.25 -11.94 32.18
N TYR A 44 1.14 -11.25 31.90
CA TYR A 44 1.01 -9.80 31.93
C TYR A 44 0.54 -9.37 33.31
N ARG A 45 1.22 -8.39 33.90
CA ARG A 45 0.87 -7.88 35.23
C ARG A 45 0.16 -6.56 35.07
N TYR A 46 -0.98 -6.40 35.73
CA TYR A 46 -1.54 -5.05 35.81
C TYR A 46 -0.72 -4.22 36.81
N PRO A 47 -0.61 -2.89 36.61
CA PRO A 47 0.19 -2.01 37.44
C PRO A 47 -0.41 -1.80 38.83
N ARG A 48 0.44 -1.85 39.84
CA ARG A 48 0.08 -1.71 41.26
C ARG A 48 0.97 -0.70 42.01
N GLY A 49 1.64 0.20 41.27
CA GLY A 49 2.58 1.17 41.83
C GLY A 49 3.92 0.59 42.31
N GLU A 50 4.09 -0.74 42.31
CA GLU A 50 5.26 -1.43 42.86
C GLU A 50 6.58 -1.10 42.13
N VAL A 51 6.54 -1.00 40.80
CA VAL A 51 7.72 -0.71 39.95
C VAL A 51 7.69 0.73 39.44
N LEU A 52 6.51 1.21 39.01
CA LEU A 52 6.31 2.58 38.55
C LEU A 52 5.27 3.26 39.47
N PRO A 53 5.68 4.11 40.43
CA PRO A 53 4.75 4.71 41.42
C PRO A 53 3.65 5.60 40.84
N TRP A 54 3.81 6.06 39.61
CA TRP A 54 2.80 6.83 38.89
C TRP A 54 1.80 5.94 38.13
N PHE A 55 2.10 4.64 37.96
CA PHE A 55 1.32 3.69 37.20
C PHE A 55 0.73 2.63 38.13
N ASP A 56 -0.46 2.92 38.66
CA ASP A 56 -1.15 2.10 39.65
C ASP A 56 -2.66 2.05 39.35
N PHE A 57 -3.20 0.85 39.10
CA PHE A 57 -4.63 0.64 38.85
C PHE A 57 -5.42 0.37 40.15
N GLN A 58 -4.78 0.44 41.32
CA GLN A 58 -5.42 0.37 42.62
C GLN A 58 -5.70 1.74 43.24
N ASP A 59 -4.99 2.78 42.79
CA ASP A 59 -5.16 4.15 43.25
C ASP A 59 -6.07 4.95 42.27
N PRO A 60 -7.30 5.30 42.65
CA PRO A 60 -8.22 6.06 41.81
C PRO A 60 -7.65 7.42 41.38
N ALA A 61 -6.82 8.06 42.21
CA ALA A 61 -6.21 9.35 41.87
C ALA A 61 -5.15 9.18 40.78
N LYS A 62 -4.42 8.06 40.77
CA LYS A 62 -3.47 7.73 39.70
C LYS A 62 -4.19 7.43 38.40
N ILE A 63 -5.24 6.62 38.42
CA ILE A 63 -6.07 6.32 37.24
C ILE A 63 -6.63 7.62 36.64
N ALA A 64 -7.20 8.49 37.46
CA ALA A 64 -7.77 9.76 37.00
C ALA A 64 -6.72 10.71 36.39
N ALA A 65 -5.44 10.56 36.76
CA ALA A 65 -4.33 11.32 36.20
C ALA A 65 -3.70 10.69 34.95
N MET A 66 -4.09 9.47 34.55
CA MET A 66 -3.56 8.82 33.36
C MET A 66 -4.05 9.53 32.09
N PRO A 67 -3.19 9.74 31.09
CA PRO A 67 -3.63 10.28 29.81
C PRO A 67 -4.56 9.29 29.12
N ASP A 68 -5.45 9.79 28.27
CA ASP A 68 -6.35 8.99 27.45
C ASP A 68 -6.15 9.32 25.96
N TYR A 69 -5.47 8.42 25.26
CA TYR A 69 -5.15 8.54 23.85
C TYR A 69 -6.04 7.63 23.02
N ASN A 70 -7.03 8.22 22.35
CA ASN A 70 -7.72 7.52 21.27
C ASN A 70 -6.84 7.48 20.01
N TYR A 71 -6.03 6.43 19.87
CA TYR A 71 -5.16 6.26 18.71
C TYR A 71 -5.90 6.16 17.37
N GLN A 72 -7.12 5.63 17.34
CA GLN A 72 -7.92 5.54 16.11
C GLN A 72 -8.23 6.94 15.55
N ASP A 73 -8.69 7.87 16.40
CA ASP A 73 -8.98 9.26 16.01
C ASP A 73 -7.72 10.00 15.54
N ARG A 74 -6.56 9.57 16.03
CA ARG A 74 -5.27 10.16 15.69
C ARG A 74 -4.74 9.65 14.35
N ILE A 75 -5.02 8.41 13.95
CA ILE A 75 -4.56 7.86 12.66
C ILE A 75 -5.58 8.06 11.52
N PHE A 76 -6.87 8.10 11.83
CA PHE A 76 -7.91 8.27 10.81
C PHE A 76 -8.27 9.74 10.61
N ARG A 77 -8.77 10.05 9.41
CA ARG A 77 -9.35 11.33 9.03
C ARG A 77 -10.50 11.13 8.05
N SER A 78 -11.41 12.09 8.01
CA SER A 78 -12.24 12.30 6.81
C SER A 78 -11.32 12.69 5.65
N ALA A 79 -11.45 12.00 4.53
CA ALA A 79 -10.54 12.14 3.40
C ALA A 79 -11.27 12.68 2.17
N MET A 80 -10.76 13.77 1.59
CA MET A 80 -11.36 14.39 0.40
C MET A 80 -10.92 13.67 -0.88
N MET A 81 -11.84 13.57 -1.84
CA MET A 81 -11.56 13.08 -3.18
C MET A 81 -12.05 14.09 -4.22
N ASN A 82 -11.15 14.54 -5.08
CA ASN A 82 -11.44 15.44 -6.19
C ASN A 82 -11.14 14.73 -7.52
N SER A 83 -12.09 14.77 -8.45
CA SER A 83 -11.92 14.20 -9.79
C SER A 83 -12.41 15.18 -10.85
N TYR A 84 -11.55 15.43 -11.84
CA TYR A 84 -11.83 16.32 -12.96
C TYR A 84 -11.59 15.54 -14.25
N GLN A 85 -12.53 15.65 -15.18
CA GLN A 85 -12.45 15.01 -16.48
C GLN A 85 -12.84 16.02 -17.55
N LEU A 86 -12.02 16.13 -18.59
CA LEU A 86 -12.31 16.91 -19.79
C LEU A 86 -12.25 16.00 -21.00
N SER A 87 -13.19 16.14 -21.92
CA SER A 87 -13.23 15.35 -23.15
C SER A 87 -13.61 16.22 -24.34
N PHE A 88 -12.92 15.99 -25.45
CA PHE A 88 -13.19 16.55 -26.75
C PHE A 88 -13.36 15.40 -27.74
N SER A 89 -14.41 15.42 -28.52
CA SER A 89 -14.66 14.42 -29.57
C SER A 89 -15.27 15.08 -30.78
N GLY A 90 -14.95 14.56 -31.95
CA GLY A 90 -15.44 15.10 -33.21
C GLY A 90 -15.06 14.21 -34.37
N GLY A 91 -15.40 14.66 -35.56
CA GLY A 91 -15.11 13.91 -36.78
C GLY A 91 -15.90 14.39 -37.98
N SER A 92 -15.58 13.80 -39.12
CA SER A 92 -16.35 13.84 -40.35
C SER A 92 -16.87 12.44 -40.68
N GLU A 93 -17.46 12.25 -41.86
CA GLU A 93 -17.88 10.92 -42.33
C GLU A 93 -16.73 9.90 -42.32
N LYS A 94 -15.51 10.34 -42.68
CA LYS A 94 -14.34 9.46 -42.85
C LYS A 94 -13.41 9.38 -41.66
N THR A 95 -13.47 10.33 -40.73
CA THR A 95 -12.52 10.40 -39.61
C THR A 95 -13.24 10.70 -38.32
N ARG A 96 -13.00 9.91 -37.29
CA ARG A 96 -13.54 10.11 -35.94
C ARG A 96 -12.39 10.17 -34.96
N TYR A 97 -12.44 11.12 -34.04
CA TYR A 97 -11.42 11.24 -33.00
C TYR A 97 -12.07 11.59 -31.66
N SER A 98 -11.37 11.22 -30.60
CA SER A 98 -11.68 11.65 -29.24
C SER A 98 -10.40 11.82 -28.44
N VAL A 99 -10.26 12.90 -27.69
CA VAL A 99 -9.19 13.13 -26.74
C VAL A 99 -9.81 13.47 -25.40
N SER A 100 -9.33 12.85 -24.33
CA SER A 100 -9.80 13.15 -22.99
C SER A 100 -8.66 13.12 -21.99
N GLY A 101 -8.76 13.98 -20.98
CA GLY A 101 -7.80 14.12 -19.89
C GLY A 101 -8.52 14.02 -18.55
N GLY A 102 -7.90 13.35 -17.60
CA GLY A 102 -8.42 13.14 -16.26
C GLY A 102 -7.38 13.43 -15.19
N TYR A 103 -7.81 14.06 -14.10
CA TYR A 103 -7.04 14.23 -12.88
C TYR A 103 -7.85 13.73 -11.68
N LEU A 104 -7.25 12.87 -10.86
CA LEU A 104 -7.79 12.40 -9.59
C LEU A 104 -6.79 12.76 -8.49
N ASN A 105 -7.29 13.36 -7.42
CA ASN A 105 -6.57 13.55 -6.16
C ASN A 105 -7.43 13.03 -5.02
N GLN A 106 -7.00 11.93 -4.42
CA GLN A 106 -7.72 11.25 -3.35
C GLN A 106 -6.83 11.17 -2.12
N GLU A 107 -7.26 11.79 -1.04
CA GLU A 107 -6.67 11.56 0.27
C GLU A 107 -7.06 10.18 0.79
N GLY A 108 -6.17 9.52 1.53
CA GLY A 108 -6.51 8.30 2.25
C GLY A 108 -7.14 8.62 3.61
N ILE A 109 -8.06 7.74 4.04
CA ILE A 109 -8.66 7.79 5.38
C ILE A 109 -7.62 7.60 6.48
N LEU A 110 -6.56 6.83 6.19
CA LEU A 110 -5.40 6.73 7.06
C LEU A 110 -4.45 7.90 6.74
N LYS A 111 -4.16 8.73 7.73
CA LYS A 111 -3.20 9.84 7.59
C LYS A 111 -1.86 9.31 7.09
N GLY A 112 -1.17 10.10 6.28
CA GLY A 112 0.07 9.70 5.59
C GLY A 112 -0.15 9.00 4.24
N SER A 113 -1.39 8.60 3.90
CA SER A 113 -1.69 7.99 2.60
C SER A 113 -2.47 8.90 1.65
N ASN A 114 -2.17 8.80 0.35
CA ASN A 114 -2.90 9.49 -0.72
C ASN A 114 -2.72 8.79 -2.08
N LEU A 115 -3.49 9.22 -3.07
CA LEU A 115 -3.35 8.85 -4.47
C LEU A 115 -3.58 10.06 -5.37
N LYS A 116 -2.61 10.34 -6.24
CA LYS A 116 -2.79 11.24 -7.39
C LYS A 116 -2.69 10.43 -8.67
N ARG A 117 -3.61 10.66 -9.61
CA ARG A 117 -3.62 9.99 -10.92
C ARG A 117 -3.89 10.99 -12.03
N TYR A 118 -3.03 10.97 -13.04
CA TYR A 118 -3.18 11.70 -14.29
C TYR A 118 -3.43 10.68 -15.40
N THR A 119 -4.39 10.96 -16.27
CA THR A 119 -4.77 10.06 -17.36
C THR A 119 -5.02 10.87 -18.61
N VAL A 120 -4.48 10.41 -19.74
CA VAL A 120 -4.87 10.90 -21.07
C VAL A 120 -5.38 9.71 -21.86
N ARG A 121 -6.40 9.91 -22.68
CA ARG A 121 -6.90 8.94 -23.65
C ARG A 121 -7.11 9.65 -24.97
N ALA A 122 -6.45 9.16 -26.01
CA ALA A 122 -6.61 9.61 -27.37
C ALA A 122 -7.04 8.43 -28.25
N ASN A 123 -8.11 8.62 -29.01
CA ASN A 123 -8.57 7.67 -30.02
C ASN A 123 -8.67 8.40 -31.35
N LEU A 124 -8.23 7.75 -32.41
CA LEU A 124 -8.37 8.21 -33.78
C LEU A 124 -8.73 7.01 -34.65
N GLU A 125 -9.71 7.18 -35.52
CA GLU A 125 -10.07 6.23 -36.55
C GLU A 125 -10.31 6.98 -37.85
N SER A 126 -9.77 6.49 -38.97
CA SER A 126 -9.90 7.16 -40.26
C SER A 126 -9.93 6.19 -41.44
N GLU A 127 -10.89 6.39 -42.34
CA GLU A 127 -10.93 5.83 -43.69
C GLU A 127 -10.06 6.69 -44.62
N ILE A 128 -8.76 6.40 -44.63
CA ILE A 128 -7.77 7.17 -45.40
C ILE A 128 -7.86 6.90 -46.90
N LEU A 129 -8.37 5.73 -47.31
CA LEU A 129 -8.74 5.40 -48.70
C LEU A 129 -10.07 4.63 -48.70
N PRO A 130 -10.80 4.52 -49.84
CA PRO A 130 -12.09 3.83 -49.91
C PRO A 130 -12.12 2.36 -49.42
N ARG A 131 -10.94 1.74 -49.27
CA ARG A 131 -10.78 0.37 -48.79
C ARG A 131 -9.72 0.26 -47.69
N LEU A 132 -9.21 1.38 -47.17
CA LEU A 132 -8.17 1.39 -46.14
C LEU A 132 -8.63 2.21 -44.94
N LYS A 133 -8.83 1.51 -43.83
CA LYS A 133 -9.19 2.08 -42.54
C LYS A 133 -8.03 1.90 -41.57
N VAL A 134 -7.66 2.95 -40.86
CA VAL A 134 -6.62 2.92 -39.82
C VAL A 134 -7.17 3.44 -38.51
N GLY A 135 -6.60 2.98 -37.41
CA GLY A 135 -6.94 3.52 -36.10
C GLY A 135 -5.82 3.41 -35.10
N VAL A 136 -5.84 4.31 -34.12
CA VAL A 136 -4.90 4.39 -33.01
C VAL A 136 -5.67 4.70 -31.73
N ASN A 137 -5.33 4.00 -30.65
CA ASN A 137 -5.78 4.27 -29.30
C ASN A 137 -4.57 4.34 -28.37
N LEU A 138 -4.45 5.43 -27.60
CA LEU A 138 -3.33 5.70 -26.72
C LEU A 138 -3.83 6.15 -25.35
N ILE A 139 -3.42 5.45 -24.28
CA ILE A 139 -3.86 5.68 -22.90
C ILE A 139 -2.66 5.67 -21.93
N PRO A 140 -1.89 6.77 -21.84
CA PRO A 140 -0.90 6.92 -20.79
C PRO A 140 -1.57 7.32 -19.47
N THR A 141 -1.04 6.78 -18.37
CA THR A 141 -1.46 7.10 -17.01
C THR A 141 -0.23 7.23 -16.12
N TYR A 142 -0.22 8.23 -15.25
CA TYR A 142 0.80 8.39 -14.21
C TYR A 142 0.13 8.45 -12.84
N ARG A 143 0.58 7.61 -11.91
CA ARG A 143 0.07 7.52 -10.54
C ARG A 143 1.18 7.79 -9.55
N ILE A 144 0.88 8.59 -8.53
CA ILE A 144 1.73 8.83 -7.36
C ILE A 144 0.91 8.38 -6.15
N ARG A 145 1.46 7.48 -5.34
CA ARG A 145 0.81 6.97 -4.14
C ARG A 145 1.78 7.07 -2.97
N ASP A 146 1.41 7.87 -1.97
CA ASP A 146 2.05 7.78 -0.65
C ASP A 146 1.40 6.60 0.10
N GLU A 147 2.23 5.65 0.53
CA GLU A 147 1.83 4.37 1.11
C GLU A 147 2.11 4.35 2.60
N VAL A 148 1.18 3.75 3.33
CA VAL A 148 1.28 3.48 4.76
C VAL A 148 1.04 2.00 4.97
N LYS A 149 1.72 1.40 5.96
CA LYS A 149 1.53 -0.01 6.31
C LYS A 149 0.26 -0.17 7.16
N ALA A 150 -0.90 -0.06 6.49
CA ALA A 150 -2.20 -0.05 7.16
C ALA A 150 -2.48 -1.35 7.93
N ASP A 151 -2.12 -2.48 7.34
CA ASP A 151 -2.31 -3.83 7.85
C ASP A 151 -1.03 -4.42 8.44
N GLY A 152 -1.14 -5.64 8.97
CA GLY A 152 -0.04 -6.34 9.63
C GLY A 152 -0.13 -6.31 11.16
N HIS A 153 0.71 -7.12 11.79
CA HIS A 153 0.75 -7.26 13.24
C HIS A 153 1.32 -6.00 13.91
N TRP A 154 0.86 -5.66 15.12
CA TRP A 154 1.32 -4.48 15.87
C TRP A 154 2.83 -4.48 16.14
N ALA A 155 3.46 -5.66 16.24
CA ALA A 155 4.91 -5.81 16.43
C ALA A 155 5.72 -5.53 15.15
N ASP A 156 5.05 -5.50 13.99
CA ASP A 156 5.66 -5.24 12.69
C ASP A 156 5.15 -3.90 12.13
N ASN A 157 4.82 -2.97 13.03
CA ASN A 157 4.39 -1.61 12.73
C ASN A 157 3.13 -1.50 11.83
N GLY A 158 2.26 -2.52 11.84
CA GLY A 158 0.95 -2.45 11.20
C GLY A 158 0.06 -1.42 11.89
N VAL A 159 -0.27 -0.33 11.20
CA VAL A 159 -0.83 0.89 11.80
C VAL A 159 -2.17 0.64 12.50
N ILE A 160 -3.11 -0.02 11.82
CA ILE A 160 -4.46 -0.22 12.36
C ILE A 160 -4.41 -1.18 13.55
N ASN A 161 -3.66 -2.28 13.43
CA ASN A 161 -3.56 -3.25 14.51
C ASN A 161 -2.81 -2.67 15.72
N ALA A 162 -1.77 -1.85 15.51
CA ALA A 162 -1.10 -1.11 16.58
C ALA A 162 -2.05 -0.14 17.29
N ALA A 163 -2.86 0.63 16.56
CA ALA A 163 -3.83 1.55 17.16
C ALA A 163 -4.95 0.86 17.96
N LEU A 164 -5.35 -0.34 17.55
CA LEU A 164 -6.32 -1.15 18.28
C LEU A 164 -5.73 -1.87 19.50
N SER A 165 -4.42 -2.14 19.48
CA SER A 165 -3.73 -2.91 20.54
C SER A 165 -3.02 -2.03 21.56
N ALA A 166 -2.74 -0.77 21.23
CA ALA A 166 -2.03 0.14 22.11
C ALA A 166 -2.89 0.50 23.33
N LEU A 167 -2.26 0.54 24.50
CA LEU A 167 -2.93 1.01 25.71
C LEU A 167 -3.36 2.47 25.54
N PRO A 168 -4.58 2.84 25.98
CA PRO A 168 -5.04 4.23 25.92
C PRO A 168 -4.12 5.20 26.70
N MET A 169 -3.42 4.70 27.72
CA MET A 169 -2.46 5.46 28.53
C MET A 169 -1.00 5.38 28.02
N ALA A 170 -0.72 4.61 26.96
CA ALA A 170 0.65 4.50 26.46
C ALA A 170 1.13 5.87 25.94
N PRO A 171 2.33 6.34 26.31
CA PRO A 171 2.82 7.62 25.86
C PRO A 171 3.03 7.63 24.34
N ILE A 172 2.59 8.70 23.67
CA ILE A 172 2.91 8.95 22.25
C ILE A 172 4.35 9.46 22.12
N TYR A 173 4.78 10.30 23.06
CA TYR A 173 6.11 10.89 23.11
C TYR A 173 6.76 10.58 24.45
N ALA A 174 8.09 10.54 24.48
CA ALA A 174 8.87 10.47 25.69
C ALA A 174 8.70 11.76 26.52
N ALA A 175 9.31 11.81 27.71
CA ALA A 175 9.21 12.95 28.62
C ALA A 175 9.73 14.28 28.03
N ASP A 176 10.55 14.24 26.99
CA ASP A 176 11.02 15.42 26.25
C ASP A 176 9.94 16.07 25.36
N GLY A 177 8.81 15.39 25.16
CA GLY A 177 7.69 15.85 24.33
C GLY A 177 7.93 15.81 22.82
N VAL A 178 9.09 15.31 22.36
CA VAL A 178 9.50 15.36 20.94
C VAL A 178 9.91 13.99 20.41
N THR A 179 10.57 13.16 21.21
CA THR A 179 10.98 11.80 20.82
C THR A 179 9.76 10.89 20.88
N TYR A 180 9.49 10.11 19.83
CA TYR A 180 8.40 9.14 19.88
C TYR A 180 8.68 8.09 20.95
N SER A 181 7.64 7.76 21.73
CA SER A 181 7.64 6.63 22.65
C SER A 181 6.76 5.51 22.10
N SER A 182 6.63 4.41 22.85
CA SER A 182 5.69 3.32 22.59
C SER A 182 5.40 2.57 23.88
N GLN A 183 4.47 1.61 23.82
CA GLN A 183 4.16 0.73 24.95
C GLN A 183 5.37 -0.07 25.46
N THR A 184 6.45 -0.15 24.67
CA THR A 184 7.74 -0.70 25.07
C THR A 184 8.26 -0.10 26.39
N GLU A 185 7.97 1.17 26.71
CA GLU A 185 8.38 1.76 28.00
C GLU A 185 7.79 1.03 29.21
N LEU A 186 6.62 0.41 29.06
CA LEU A 186 5.92 -0.32 30.10
C LEU A 186 6.27 -1.82 30.12
N ALA A 187 6.91 -2.32 29.06
CA ALA A 187 7.18 -3.75 28.88
C ALA A 187 8.10 -4.34 29.95
N PRO A 188 9.24 -3.72 30.35
CA PRO A 188 10.12 -4.29 31.38
C PRO A 188 9.46 -4.42 32.76
N ALA A 189 8.60 -3.46 33.13
CA ALA A 189 7.99 -3.41 34.47
C ALA A 189 6.82 -4.40 34.63
N TYR A 190 6.04 -4.59 33.57
CA TYR A 190 4.74 -5.30 33.64
C TYR A 190 4.59 -6.44 32.61
N ASN A 191 5.68 -6.74 31.89
CA ASN A 191 5.77 -7.73 30.82
C ASN A 191 4.80 -7.48 29.66
N TYR A 192 4.29 -6.25 29.53
CA TYR A 192 3.36 -5.86 28.47
C TYR A 192 3.97 -6.05 27.07
N PRO A 193 3.16 -6.35 26.05
CA PRO A 193 3.65 -6.45 24.69
C PRO A 193 4.20 -5.09 24.22
N GLY A 194 5.28 -5.11 23.43
CA GLY A 194 5.89 -3.93 22.84
C GLY A 194 5.10 -3.40 21.64
N VAL A 195 3.84 -3.02 21.86
CA VAL A 195 2.99 -2.44 20.82
C VAL A 195 3.64 -1.18 20.28
N THR A 196 3.86 -1.14 18.96
CA THR A 196 4.50 -0.01 18.28
C THR A 196 3.59 1.21 18.28
N ASN A 197 4.17 2.40 18.12
CA ASN A 197 3.41 3.64 18.13
C ASN A 197 2.74 3.89 16.77
N PRO A 198 1.40 3.82 16.69
CA PRO A 198 0.70 3.94 15.41
C PRO A 198 0.83 5.35 14.79
N ILE A 199 1.14 6.38 15.59
CA ILE A 199 1.39 7.74 15.10
C ILE A 199 2.76 7.78 14.40
N ALA A 200 3.80 7.25 15.05
CA ALA A 200 5.11 7.13 14.42
C ALA A 200 5.05 6.25 13.17
N ASN A 201 4.24 5.19 13.17
CA ASN A 201 4.08 4.29 12.02
C ASN A 201 3.54 5.01 10.75
N ILE A 202 2.78 6.10 10.90
CA ILE A 202 2.28 6.90 9.76
C ILE A 202 3.13 8.15 9.46
N THR A 203 4.01 8.58 10.37
CA THR A 203 4.84 9.77 10.16
C THR A 203 6.29 9.46 9.84
N GLU A 204 6.84 8.33 10.30
CA GLU A 204 8.27 8.01 10.23
C GLU A 204 8.61 6.88 9.23
N LEU A 205 7.59 6.32 8.58
CA LEU A 205 7.74 5.44 7.43
C LEU A 205 7.30 6.19 6.18
N HIS A 206 8.27 6.72 5.44
CA HIS A 206 8.01 7.40 4.18
C HIS A 206 8.05 6.36 3.07
N SER A 207 6.93 6.13 2.39
CA SER A 207 6.89 5.19 1.26
C SER A 207 6.11 5.79 0.11
N LYS A 208 6.74 5.85 -1.06
CA LYS A 208 6.16 6.46 -2.26
C LYS A 208 6.30 5.52 -3.44
N LEU A 209 5.17 5.17 -4.04
CA LEU A 209 5.09 4.41 -5.29
C LEU A 209 4.66 5.33 -6.43
N ASN A 210 5.51 5.43 -7.43
CA ASN A 210 5.18 6.03 -8.72
C ASN A 210 4.94 4.92 -9.74
N THR A 211 3.82 4.98 -10.45
CA THR A 211 3.52 4.06 -11.55
C THR A 211 3.24 4.82 -12.83
N ALA A 212 4.04 4.58 -13.87
CA ALA A 212 3.73 4.96 -15.24
C ALA A 212 3.13 3.75 -15.97
N ASN A 213 1.99 3.94 -16.63
CA ASN A 213 1.41 2.97 -17.55
C ASN A 213 1.23 3.61 -18.91
N VAL A 214 1.49 2.86 -19.97
CA VAL A 214 1.14 3.24 -21.35
C VAL A 214 0.47 2.04 -22.00
N LEU A 215 -0.76 2.25 -22.47
CA LEU A 215 -1.43 1.31 -23.36
C LEU A 215 -1.54 1.97 -24.73
N ALA A 216 -1.03 1.31 -25.75
CA ALA A 216 -1.11 1.77 -27.12
C ALA A 216 -1.62 0.63 -28.02
N ASN A 217 -2.60 0.93 -28.85
CA ASN A 217 -3.10 0.05 -29.90
C ASN A 217 -3.08 0.80 -31.22
N ALA A 218 -2.69 0.13 -32.28
CA ALA A 218 -2.83 0.63 -33.64
C ALA A 218 -3.29 -0.50 -34.56
N PHE A 219 -4.07 -0.17 -35.58
CA PHE A 219 -4.47 -1.13 -36.59
C PHE A 219 -4.57 -0.50 -37.99
N ALA A 220 -4.44 -1.37 -38.99
CA ALA A 220 -4.78 -1.10 -40.37
C ALA A 220 -5.67 -2.23 -40.90
N GLU A 221 -6.76 -1.86 -41.55
CA GLU A 221 -7.73 -2.76 -42.16
C GLU A 221 -7.88 -2.40 -43.63
N TYR A 222 -7.62 -3.38 -44.49
CA TYR A 222 -7.69 -3.24 -45.94
C TYR A 222 -8.73 -4.19 -46.53
N GLY A 223 -9.71 -3.64 -47.23
CA GLY A 223 -10.66 -4.40 -48.03
C GLY A 223 -10.02 -4.88 -49.33
N ILE A 224 -9.63 -6.15 -49.39
CA ILE A 224 -9.03 -6.75 -50.59
C ILE A 224 -10.11 -6.88 -51.67
N MET A 225 -11.28 -7.40 -51.29
CA MET A 225 -12.49 -7.49 -52.10
C MET A 225 -13.70 -7.06 -51.28
N LYS A 226 -14.89 -6.95 -51.90
CA LYS A 226 -16.13 -6.57 -51.19
C LYS A 226 -16.37 -7.41 -49.94
N ASP A 227 -16.09 -8.71 -50.05
CA ASP A 227 -16.38 -9.73 -49.06
C ASP A 227 -15.12 -10.21 -48.31
N LEU A 228 -13.94 -9.67 -48.63
CA LEU A 228 -12.64 -10.12 -48.08
C LEU A 228 -11.85 -8.95 -47.48
N LYS A 229 -11.57 -9.02 -46.19
CA LYS A 229 -10.84 -7.98 -45.45
C LYS A 229 -9.62 -8.57 -44.77
N TYR A 230 -8.52 -7.83 -44.83
CA TYR A 230 -7.31 -8.11 -44.07
C TYR A 230 -7.14 -7.05 -42.98
N ARG A 231 -6.86 -7.48 -41.76
CA ARG A 231 -6.61 -6.58 -40.62
C ARG A 231 -5.32 -6.96 -39.92
N ALA A 232 -4.42 -5.99 -39.80
CA ALA A 232 -3.23 -6.08 -38.98
C ALA A 232 -3.36 -5.12 -37.79
N SER A 233 -3.05 -5.59 -36.59
CA SER A 233 -3.10 -4.77 -35.37
C SER A 233 -1.93 -5.05 -34.44
N GLY A 234 -1.44 -4.00 -33.79
CA GLY A 234 -0.39 -4.06 -32.78
C GLY A 234 -0.87 -3.43 -31.48
N ASN A 235 -0.56 -4.09 -30.37
CA ASN A 235 -0.83 -3.62 -29.02
C ASN A 235 0.48 -3.59 -28.27
N VAL A 236 0.70 -2.54 -27.50
CA VAL A 236 1.83 -2.40 -26.58
C VAL A 236 1.30 -1.98 -25.22
N SER A 237 1.71 -2.69 -24.18
CA SER A 237 1.48 -2.33 -22.79
C SER A 237 2.82 -2.13 -22.09
N PHE A 238 3.03 -0.97 -21.50
CA PHE A 238 4.18 -0.67 -20.68
C PHE A 238 3.72 -0.30 -19.28
N THR A 239 4.34 -0.90 -18.28
CA THR A 239 4.17 -0.53 -16.87
C THR A 239 5.54 -0.34 -16.25
N SER A 240 5.73 0.76 -15.52
CA SER A 240 6.92 1.04 -14.74
C SER A 240 6.51 1.47 -13.34
N ASN A 241 6.91 0.69 -12.35
CA ASN A 241 6.74 0.92 -10.94
C ASN A 241 8.07 1.32 -10.33
N ARG A 242 8.12 2.47 -9.65
CA ARG A 242 9.26 2.88 -8.83
C ARG A 242 8.78 3.13 -7.43
N ARG A 243 9.21 2.31 -6.48
CA ARG A 243 8.93 2.50 -5.05
C ARG A 243 10.21 2.89 -4.33
N ASN A 244 10.16 3.96 -3.56
CA ASN A 244 11.17 4.27 -2.55
C ASN A 244 10.52 4.24 -1.20
N SER A 245 11.19 3.63 -0.23
CA SER A 245 10.75 3.63 1.16
C SER A 245 11.90 4.00 2.06
N TYR A 246 11.62 4.75 3.11
CA TYR A 246 12.58 5.12 4.14
C TYR A 246 11.90 5.05 5.50
N ARG A 247 12.56 4.41 6.47
CA ARG A 247 12.19 4.42 7.87
C ARG A 247 13.22 5.23 8.62
N THR A 248 12.77 6.29 9.30
CA THR A 248 13.65 7.18 10.05
C THR A 248 14.16 6.52 11.33
N SER A 249 15.22 7.07 11.91
CA SER A 249 15.72 6.67 13.21
C SER A 249 14.76 6.99 14.37
N ARG A 250 13.79 7.88 14.15
CA ARG A 250 12.81 8.31 15.15
C ARG A 250 11.68 7.31 15.37
N MET A 251 11.56 6.28 14.53
CA MET A 251 10.48 5.30 14.60
C MET A 251 10.76 4.24 15.69
N PRO A 252 9.89 4.09 16.72
CA PRO A 252 9.95 2.96 17.63
C PRO A 252 9.61 1.65 16.89
N LEU A 253 10.29 0.57 17.25
CA LEU A 253 10.03 -0.79 16.77
C LEU A 253 9.57 -1.67 17.93
N ASN A 254 9.20 -2.93 17.63
CA ASN A 254 8.85 -3.87 18.67
C ASN A 254 9.98 -4.01 19.70
N GLN A 255 9.68 -3.64 20.95
CA GLN A 255 10.62 -3.65 22.07
C GLN A 255 11.87 -2.79 21.89
N ILE A 256 11.87 -1.84 20.95
CA ILE A 256 13.00 -0.93 20.71
C ILE A 256 12.46 0.50 20.65
N LEU A 257 12.90 1.33 21.58
CA LEU A 257 12.63 2.77 21.56
C LEU A 257 13.64 3.49 20.66
N PRO A 258 13.29 4.68 20.12
CA PRO A 258 14.22 5.48 19.34
C PRO A 258 15.46 5.93 20.16
N PRO A 259 16.60 6.21 19.49
CA PRO A 259 16.81 6.10 18.05
C PRO A 259 16.99 4.63 17.61
N SER A 260 16.26 4.23 16.56
CA SER A 260 16.42 2.94 15.90
C SER A 260 17.30 3.07 14.65
N VAL A 261 17.78 1.95 14.11
CA VAL A 261 18.56 1.98 12.86
C VAL A 261 17.63 2.34 11.70
N ALA A 262 17.89 3.49 11.08
CA ALA A 262 17.20 3.93 9.87
C ALA A 262 17.48 2.97 8.71
N THR A 263 16.48 2.74 7.87
CA THR A 263 16.57 1.84 6.71
C THR A 263 15.89 2.43 5.49
N GLY A 264 16.49 2.25 4.32
CA GLY A 264 15.93 2.66 3.04
C GLY A 264 15.81 1.48 2.09
N THR A 265 14.84 1.54 1.19
CA THR A 265 14.68 0.61 0.08
C THR A 265 14.34 1.35 -1.21
N ALA A 266 14.87 0.85 -2.31
CA ALA A 266 14.55 1.28 -3.66
C ALA A 266 14.15 0.04 -4.46
N PHE A 267 12.95 0.07 -5.02
CA PHE A 267 12.44 -0.97 -5.90
C PHE A 267 12.06 -0.36 -7.25
N SER A 268 12.38 -1.07 -8.32
CA SER A 268 11.96 -0.78 -9.68
C SER A 268 11.42 -2.06 -10.30
N ASP A 269 10.29 -1.97 -10.97
CA ASP A 269 9.69 -3.08 -11.73
C ASP A 269 9.14 -2.52 -13.03
N GLN A 270 9.55 -3.09 -14.15
CA GLN A 270 9.17 -2.65 -15.47
C GLN A 270 8.71 -3.84 -16.28
N SER A 271 7.56 -3.71 -16.91
CA SER A 271 7.01 -4.71 -17.81
C SER A 271 6.68 -4.06 -19.15
N VAL A 272 7.08 -4.73 -20.23
CA VAL A 272 6.75 -4.38 -21.61
C VAL A 272 6.12 -5.62 -22.24
N GLY A 273 4.86 -5.51 -22.60
CA GLY A 273 4.11 -6.50 -23.37
C GLY A 273 3.80 -5.97 -24.75
N TRP A 274 3.86 -6.83 -25.76
CA TRP A 274 3.28 -6.54 -27.07
C TRP A 274 2.53 -7.74 -27.62
N LEU A 275 1.49 -7.43 -28.41
CA LEU A 275 0.67 -8.39 -29.15
C LEU A 275 0.50 -7.89 -30.56
N PHE A 276 0.82 -8.72 -31.54
CA PHE A 276 0.63 -8.45 -32.95
C PHE A 276 -0.32 -9.49 -33.53
N ASN A 277 -1.42 -9.04 -34.13
CA ASN A 277 -2.47 -9.89 -34.65
C ASN A 277 -2.74 -9.57 -36.12
N GLN A 278 -2.78 -10.60 -36.95
CA GLN A 278 -3.12 -10.54 -38.37
C GLN A 278 -4.31 -11.45 -38.62
N THR A 279 -5.37 -10.92 -39.21
CA THR A 279 -6.59 -11.66 -39.55
C THR A 279 -6.98 -11.44 -41.00
N LEU A 280 -7.50 -12.49 -41.61
CA LEU A 280 -8.15 -12.46 -42.90
C LEU A 280 -9.59 -12.95 -42.69
N GLU A 281 -10.55 -12.09 -43.02
CA GLU A 281 -11.97 -12.33 -42.79
C GLU A 281 -12.71 -12.31 -44.13
N TYR A 282 -13.45 -13.38 -44.41
CA TYR A 282 -14.30 -13.53 -45.59
C TYR A 282 -15.75 -13.68 -45.17
N ASN A 283 -16.59 -12.71 -45.53
CA ASN A 283 -18.03 -12.74 -45.26
C ASN A 283 -18.79 -12.58 -46.56
N LYS A 284 -19.49 -13.64 -46.99
CA LYS A 284 -20.26 -13.65 -48.23
C LYS A 284 -21.70 -14.09 -47.99
N GLU A 285 -22.63 -13.32 -48.52
CA GLU A 285 -24.04 -13.71 -48.66
C GLU A 285 -24.20 -14.69 -49.83
N LEU A 286 -24.92 -15.79 -49.60
CA LEU A 286 -25.16 -16.90 -50.53
C LEU A 286 -26.67 -16.98 -50.84
N GLY A 287 -27.18 -16.00 -51.59
CA GLY A 287 -28.63 -15.82 -51.79
C GLY A 287 -29.25 -15.00 -50.67
N ASP A 288 -30.55 -15.15 -50.45
CA ASP A 288 -31.30 -14.33 -49.48
C ASP A 288 -31.32 -14.94 -48.06
N ASP A 289 -31.07 -16.25 -47.92
CA ASP A 289 -31.28 -16.99 -46.67
C ASP A 289 -30.00 -17.60 -46.06
N HIS A 290 -28.84 -17.43 -46.70
CA HIS A 290 -27.59 -18.07 -46.28
C HIS A 290 -26.41 -17.11 -46.30
N SER A 291 -25.52 -17.23 -45.31
CA SER A 291 -24.26 -16.49 -45.25
C SER A 291 -23.12 -17.42 -44.87
N LEU A 292 -21.92 -17.14 -45.39
CA LEU A 292 -20.68 -17.83 -45.08
C LEU A 292 -19.68 -16.83 -44.48
N GLY A 293 -19.31 -17.06 -43.23
CA GLY A 293 -18.24 -16.34 -42.53
C GLY A 293 -17.05 -17.26 -42.29
N VAL A 294 -15.86 -16.83 -42.72
CA VAL A 294 -14.58 -17.51 -42.47
C VAL A 294 -13.60 -16.50 -41.91
N LEU A 295 -12.95 -16.84 -40.79
CA LEU A 295 -11.89 -16.02 -40.20
C LEU A 295 -10.66 -16.91 -40.03
N VAL A 296 -9.52 -16.47 -40.54
CA VAL A 296 -8.23 -17.10 -40.21
C VAL A 296 -7.30 -16.04 -39.64
N GLY A 297 -6.46 -16.42 -38.69
CA GLY A 297 -5.59 -15.47 -38.03
C GLY A 297 -4.32 -16.05 -37.44
N MET A 298 -3.38 -15.15 -37.22
CA MET A 298 -2.12 -15.40 -36.54
C MET A 298 -1.93 -14.34 -35.46
N GLU A 299 -1.53 -14.77 -34.28
CA GLU A 299 -1.22 -13.89 -33.17
C GLU A 299 0.18 -14.19 -32.63
N SER A 300 0.96 -13.14 -32.43
CA SER A 300 2.28 -13.20 -31.81
C SER A 300 2.29 -12.32 -30.57
N THR A 301 2.77 -12.84 -29.44
CA THR A 301 2.88 -12.09 -28.19
C THR A 301 4.27 -12.21 -27.59
N ARG A 302 4.68 -11.17 -26.86
CA ARG A 302 5.84 -11.23 -25.97
C ARG A 302 5.57 -10.36 -24.75
N ASN A 303 5.99 -10.84 -23.59
CA ASN A 303 6.05 -10.05 -22.37
C ASN A 303 7.46 -10.15 -21.79
N SER A 304 8.03 -9.01 -21.42
CA SER A 304 9.31 -8.90 -20.73
C SER A 304 9.07 -8.15 -19.43
N GLN A 305 9.56 -8.69 -18.31
CA GLN A 305 9.49 -8.06 -17.01
C GLN A 305 10.87 -8.05 -16.38
N GLN A 306 11.34 -6.87 -16.00
CA GLN A 306 12.56 -6.68 -15.26
C GLN A 306 12.27 -6.03 -13.92
N SER A 307 12.93 -6.50 -12.87
CA SER A 307 12.82 -5.90 -11.55
C SER A 307 14.20 -5.73 -10.93
N SER A 308 14.33 -4.69 -10.11
CA SER A 308 15.49 -4.50 -9.27
C SER A 308 15.07 -4.01 -7.88
N SER A 309 15.81 -4.46 -6.87
CA SER A 309 15.63 -4.01 -5.50
C SER A 309 16.99 -3.72 -4.90
N ALA A 310 17.06 -2.66 -4.11
CA ALA A 310 18.20 -2.36 -3.28
C ALA A 310 17.73 -1.90 -1.90
N SER A 311 18.52 -2.22 -0.87
CA SER A 311 18.30 -1.74 0.48
C SER A 311 19.58 -1.16 1.07
N GLY A 312 19.42 -0.28 2.05
CA GLY A 312 20.51 0.30 2.83
C GLY A 312 20.05 0.56 4.25
N SER A 313 21.01 0.68 5.17
CA SER A 313 20.75 0.97 6.58
C SER A 313 21.82 1.90 7.15
N ALA A 314 21.64 2.29 8.42
CA ALA A 314 22.63 3.08 9.17
C ALA A 314 22.98 4.41 8.47
N PHE A 315 21.94 5.16 8.10
CA PHE A 315 22.09 6.50 7.54
C PHE A 315 22.69 7.46 8.58
N PRO A 316 23.60 8.39 8.20
CA PRO A 316 24.17 9.37 9.12
C PRO A 316 23.14 10.35 9.72
N ASN A 317 22.03 10.59 9.02
CA ASN A 317 20.91 11.40 9.46
C ASN A 317 19.64 11.05 8.65
N ASP A 318 18.49 11.54 9.11
CA ASP A 318 17.18 11.35 8.47
C ASP A 318 16.84 12.45 7.42
N LEU A 319 17.79 13.31 7.03
CA LEU A 319 17.55 14.38 6.05
C LEU A 319 17.74 13.93 4.60
N VAL A 320 18.61 12.93 4.37
CA VAL A 320 18.91 12.38 3.04
C VAL A 320 18.49 10.91 3.01
N GLU A 321 17.30 10.65 2.45
CA GLU A 321 16.67 9.33 2.42
C GLU A 321 17.10 8.46 1.23
N THR A 322 17.88 9.01 0.31
CA THR A 322 18.34 8.29 -0.87
C THR A 322 19.42 7.26 -0.51
N LEU A 323 19.37 6.07 -1.11
CA LEU A 323 20.23 4.95 -0.73
C LEU A 323 21.74 5.25 -0.78
N ASN A 324 22.20 6.20 -1.59
CA ASN A 324 23.62 6.59 -1.62
C ASN A 324 24.11 7.23 -0.29
N ALA A 325 23.20 7.60 0.60
CA ALA A 325 23.50 8.13 1.92
C ALA A 325 23.58 7.06 3.02
N SER A 326 23.32 5.77 2.74
CA SER A 326 23.51 4.71 3.73
C SER A 326 24.99 4.56 4.13
N ALA A 327 25.27 3.94 5.29
CA ALA A 327 26.65 3.76 5.78
C ALA A 327 27.58 3.20 4.68
N ASN A 328 28.74 3.85 4.50
CA ASN A 328 29.74 3.56 3.45
C ASN A 328 29.31 3.80 2.00
N GLY A 329 28.17 4.47 1.75
CA GLY A 329 27.68 4.76 0.39
C GLY A 329 27.29 3.51 -0.42
N SER A 330 27.18 2.36 0.24
CA SER A 330 26.94 1.06 -0.40
C SER A 330 25.60 0.48 0.06
N THR A 331 24.84 -0.04 -0.90
CA THR A 331 23.60 -0.79 -0.64
C THR A 331 23.94 -2.11 0.02
N THR A 332 23.30 -2.41 1.15
CA THR A 332 23.51 -3.66 1.92
C THR A 332 23.05 -4.89 1.13
N THR A 333 22.08 -4.73 0.24
CA THR A 333 21.62 -5.79 -0.67
C THR A 333 21.19 -5.16 -1.99
N ALA A 334 21.51 -5.82 -3.10
CA ALA A 334 21.04 -5.47 -4.43
C ALA A 334 20.68 -6.74 -5.20
N THR A 335 19.50 -6.76 -5.81
CA THR A 335 19.03 -7.87 -6.65
C THR A 335 18.48 -7.33 -7.96
N SER A 336 18.62 -8.11 -9.03
CA SER A 336 18.02 -7.82 -10.34
C SER A 336 17.52 -9.12 -10.96
N SER A 337 16.42 -9.05 -11.70
CA SER A 337 15.85 -10.17 -12.44
C SER A 337 15.26 -9.72 -13.76
N LEU A 338 15.28 -10.62 -14.74
CA LEU A 338 14.59 -10.48 -16.03
C LEU A 338 13.84 -11.78 -16.32
N VAL A 339 12.57 -11.67 -16.70
CA VAL A 339 11.73 -12.79 -17.13
C VAL A 339 11.10 -12.41 -18.46
N GLU A 340 11.18 -13.32 -19.43
CA GLU A 340 10.61 -13.12 -20.75
C GLU A 340 9.80 -14.33 -21.18
N ASN A 341 8.66 -14.08 -21.80
CA ASN A 341 7.80 -15.10 -22.40
C ASN A 341 7.37 -14.63 -23.79
N SER A 342 7.29 -15.56 -24.74
CA SER A 342 6.76 -15.29 -26.07
C SER A 342 5.89 -16.45 -26.56
N THR A 343 4.94 -16.15 -27.43
CA THR A 343 4.07 -17.16 -28.05
C THR A 343 3.72 -16.74 -29.47
N VAL A 344 3.53 -17.72 -30.34
CA VAL A 344 2.92 -17.56 -31.66
C VAL A 344 1.81 -18.59 -31.78
N SER A 345 0.64 -18.15 -32.21
CA SER A 345 -0.56 -18.97 -32.34
C SER A 345 -1.22 -18.73 -33.69
N TYR A 346 -1.86 -19.78 -34.23
CA TYR A 346 -2.65 -19.74 -35.46
C TYR A 346 -4.06 -20.23 -35.14
N PHE A 347 -5.08 -19.60 -35.73
CA PHE A 347 -6.49 -19.97 -35.54
C PHE A 347 -7.29 -19.80 -36.83
N ALA A 348 -8.38 -20.56 -36.94
CA ALA A 348 -9.32 -20.59 -38.06
C ALA A 348 -10.71 -20.95 -37.54
#